data_AF-A0A528LQ16-F1
#
_entry.id   AF-A0A528LQ16-F1
#
_cell.length_a   1.000
_cell.length_b   1.000
_cell.length_c   1.000
_cell.angle_alpha   90.00
_cell.angle_beta   90.00
_cell.angle_gamma   90.00
#
_symmetry.space_group_name_H-M   'P 1'
#
loop_
_entity.id
_entity.type
_entity.pdbx_description
1 polymer ?
#
loop_
_entity_poly.entity_id
_entity_poly.type
_entity_poly.pdbx_seq_one_letter_code
_entity_poly.pdbx_strand_id
1 'polypeptide(L)'
;MWLKTYLIITGIGAFVGLTMPWLVIIGSFLIIPGIILASMPTAFMYGVAFALFRLLLGAFLSGVSLNVMSGAATLALFWTIPQPGLTWARGMLASLKEPDIQASAPIALKGDILLARPFEGRCDALCAALLKTPGVTSVRVQTPRGHSNTYRIVPDSTPGKRSTVIGHGLLEEWRYDASDPLAP
;
A
#
# COMPACT_ATOMS: atom_id res chain seq x y z
N MET A 1 -44.02 -7.59 3.75
CA MET A 1 -43.94 -6.77 2.52
C MET A 1 -42.51 -6.37 2.18
N TRP A 2 -41.76 -5.80 3.13
CA TRP A 2 -40.37 -5.35 2.94
C TRP A 2 -39.39 -6.36 2.32
N LEU A 3 -39.36 -7.61 2.79
CA LEU A 3 -38.44 -8.64 2.26
C LEU A 3 -38.69 -8.95 0.77
N LYS A 4 -39.96 -8.96 0.34
CA LYS A 4 -40.34 -9.22 -1.05
C LYS A 4 -39.86 -8.08 -1.96
N THR A 5 -40.09 -6.83 -1.54
CA THR A 5 -39.62 -5.64 -2.26
C THR A 5 -38.09 -5.63 -2.37
N TYR A 6 -37.40 -5.92 -1.27
CA TYR A 6 -35.94 -6.03 -1.25
C TYR A 6 -35.42 -7.06 -2.27
N LEU A 7 -36.00 -8.27 -2.29
CA LEU A 7 -35.59 -9.33 -3.21
C LEU A 7 -35.84 -8.97 -4.68
N ILE A 8 -36.94 -8.27 -4.98
CA ILE A 8 -37.24 -7.83 -6.35
C ILE A 8 -36.22 -6.78 -6.81
N ILE A 9 -35.97 -5.75 -6.00
CA ILE A 9 -35.04 -4.66 -6.36
C ILE A 9 -33.62 -5.21 -6.52
N THR A 10 -33.14 -5.96 -5.53
CA THR A 10 -31.79 -6.55 -5.57
C THR A 10 -31.66 -7.61 -6.65
N GLY A 11 -32.71 -8.38 -6.94
CA GLY A 11 -32.73 -9.36 -8.02
C GLY A 11 -32.64 -8.74 -9.41
N ILE A 12 -33.42 -7.67 -9.66
CA ILE A 12 -33.32 -6.91 -10.93
C ILE A 12 -31.94 -6.27 -11.03
N GLY A 13 -31.45 -5.63 -9.97
CA GLY A 13 -30.12 -5.03 -9.94
C GLY A 13 -29.01 -6.06 -10.18
N ALA A 14 -29.13 -7.26 -9.61
CA ALA A 14 -28.19 -8.36 -9.80
C ALA A 14 -28.19 -8.84 -11.25
N PHE A 15 -29.38 -9.02 -11.83
CA PHE A 15 -29.52 -9.40 -13.23
C PHE A 15 -28.86 -8.39 -14.17
N VAL A 16 -29.12 -7.09 -13.98
CA VAL A 16 -28.49 -6.03 -14.77
C VAL A 16 -26.98 -6.01 -14.58
N GLY A 17 -26.51 -6.07 -13.32
CA GLY A 17 -25.08 -6.05 -13.02
C GLY A 17 -24.30 -7.23 -13.60
N LEU A 18 -24.92 -8.41 -13.68
CA LEU A 18 -24.30 -9.62 -14.24
C LEU A 18 -24.38 -9.70 -15.77
N THR A 19 -25.51 -9.32 -16.36
CA THR A 19 -25.71 -9.38 -17.83
C THR A 19 -25.07 -8.22 -18.57
N MET A 20 -24.93 -7.07 -17.92
CA MET A 20 -24.36 -5.85 -18.50
C MET A 20 -23.26 -5.27 -17.59
N PRO A 21 -22.10 -5.95 -17.48
CA PRO A 21 -21.02 -5.51 -16.60
C PRO A 21 -20.46 -4.12 -16.97
N TRP A 22 -20.64 -3.67 -18.22
CA TRP A 22 -20.25 -2.32 -18.65
C TRP A 22 -20.97 -1.21 -17.89
N LEU A 23 -22.23 -1.41 -17.47
CA LEU A 23 -22.96 -0.45 -16.63
C LEU A 23 -22.33 -0.30 -15.24
N VAL A 24 -21.78 -1.39 -14.68
CA VAL A 24 -21.05 -1.33 -13.41
C VAL A 24 -19.78 -0.50 -13.58
N ILE A 25 -19.06 -0.70 -14.69
CA ILE A 25 -17.83 0.03 -15.01
C ILE A 25 -18.12 1.53 -15.19
N ILE A 26 -19.13 1.89 -15.99
CA ILE A 26 -19.56 3.28 -16.17
C ILE A 26 -20.00 3.88 -14.83
N GLY A 27 -20.80 3.14 -14.05
CA GLY A 27 -21.29 3.58 -12.75
C GLY A 27 -20.17 3.82 -11.74
N SER A 28 -19.07 3.08 -11.82
CA SER A 28 -17.90 3.26 -10.95
C SER A 28 -17.22 4.61 -11.13
N PHE A 29 -17.33 5.26 -12.29
CA PHE A 29 -16.87 6.65 -12.46
C PHE A 29 -17.68 7.65 -11.63
N LEU A 30 -18.93 7.33 -11.30
CA LEU A 30 -19.77 8.12 -10.38
C LEU A 30 -19.66 7.64 -8.92
N ILE A 31 -18.82 6.65 -8.64
CA ILE A 31 -18.56 5.99 -7.35
C ILE A 31 -19.83 5.35 -6.75
N ILE A 32 -20.81 6.15 -6.33
CA ILE A 32 -22.02 5.71 -5.63
C ILE A 32 -22.85 4.75 -6.50
N PRO A 33 -23.22 5.08 -7.75
CA PRO A 33 -24.04 4.17 -8.58
C PRO A 33 -23.30 2.88 -8.92
N GLY A 34 -21.99 2.96 -9.15
CA GLY A 34 -21.14 1.79 -9.43
C GLY A 34 -21.08 0.83 -8.26
N ILE A 35 -20.83 1.32 -7.05
CA ILE A 35 -20.80 0.50 -5.83
C ILE A 35 -22.17 -0.14 -5.57
N ILE A 36 -23.25 0.64 -5.71
CA ILE A 36 -24.61 0.12 -5.53
C ILE A 36 -24.85 -1.03 -6.50
N LEU A 37 -24.61 -0.82 -7.79
CA LEU A 37 -24.86 -1.84 -8.82
C LEU A 37 -23.95 -3.06 -8.66
N ALA A 38 -22.67 -2.86 -8.33
CA ALA A 38 -21.72 -3.94 -8.05
C ALA A 38 -22.13 -4.78 -6.84
N SER A 39 -22.76 -4.16 -5.84
CA SER A 39 -23.19 -4.85 -4.62
C SER A 39 -24.51 -5.61 -4.76
N MET A 40 -25.31 -5.35 -5.81
CA MET A 40 -26.64 -5.95 -5.98
C MET A 40 -26.64 -7.49 -6.02
N PRO A 41 -25.75 -8.17 -6.77
CA PRO A 41 -25.67 -9.63 -6.75
C PRO A 41 -25.43 -10.20 -5.35
N THR A 42 -24.52 -9.57 -4.60
CA THR A 42 -24.20 -9.97 -3.23
C THR A 42 -25.39 -9.74 -2.31
N ALA A 43 -25.99 -8.55 -2.35
CA ALA A 43 -27.18 -8.22 -1.56
C ALA A 43 -28.33 -9.20 -1.83
N PHE A 44 -28.59 -9.54 -3.09
CA PHE A 44 -29.60 -10.51 -3.48
C PHE A 44 -29.34 -11.89 -2.85
N MET A 45 -28.10 -12.40 -2.95
CA MET A 45 -27.71 -13.69 -2.37
C MET A 45 -27.91 -13.72 -0.84
N TYR A 46 -27.55 -12.64 -0.14
CA TYR A 46 -27.80 -12.52 1.29
C TYR A 46 -29.30 -12.50 1.61
N GLY A 47 -30.11 -11.79 0.81
CA GLY A 47 -31.56 -11.78 0.95
C GLY A 47 -32.20 -13.16 0.77
N VAL A 48 -31.77 -13.91 -0.24
CA VAL A 48 -32.26 -15.26 -0.53
C VAL A 48 -31.93 -16.19 0.62
N ALA A 49 -30.67 -16.21 1.07
CA ALA A 49 -30.25 -17.02 2.21
C ALA A 49 -31.04 -16.66 3.48
N PHE A 50 -31.22 -15.38 3.76
CA PHE A 50 -32.02 -14.92 4.90
C PHE A 50 -33.48 -15.39 4.81
N ALA A 51 -34.10 -15.29 3.62
CA ALA A 51 -35.46 -15.76 3.40
C ALA A 51 -35.59 -17.28 3.61
N LEU A 52 -34.61 -18.06 3.14
CA LEU A 52 -34.55 -19.50 3.33
C LEU A 52 -34.40 -19.87 4.81
N PHE A 53 -33.47 -19.24 5.54
CA PHE A 53 -33.32 -19.50 6.98
C PHE A 53 -34.55 -19.10 7.77
N ARG A 54 -35.19 -17.98 7.41
CA ARG A 54 -36.45 -17.57 8.03
C ARG A 54 -37.57 -18.58 7.79
N LEU A 55 -37.63 -19.17 6.60
CA LEU A 55 -38.60 -20.23 6.28
C LEU A 55 -38.33 -21.48 7.12
N LEU A 56 -37.07 -21.92 7.19
CA LEU A 56 -36.66 -23.14 7.93
C LEU A 56 -36.83 -22.98 9.45
N LEU A 57 -36.41 -21.85 10.00
CA LEU A 57 -36.47 -21.56 11.44
C LEU A 57 -37.85 -21.11 11.90
N GLY A 58 -38.71 -20.67 10.98
CA GLY A 58 -40.06 -20.17 11.28
C GLY A 58 -40.97 -21.21 11.92
N ALA A 59 -40.65 -22.50 11.79
CA ALA A 59 -41.34 -23.58 12.50
C ALA A 59 -41.04 -23.62 14.01
N PHE A 60 -39.89 -23.08 14.44
CA PHE A 60 -39.40 -23.18 15.83
C PHE A 60 -39.33 -21.82 16.54
N LEU A 61 -39.10 -20.74 15.78
CA LEU A 61 -38.87 -19.39 16.28
C LEU A 61 -39.89 -18.43 15.68
N SER A 62 -40.25 -17.39 16.43
CA SER A 62 -41.13 -16.33 15.96
C SER A 62 -40.62 -14.95 16.37
N GLY A 63 -41.23 -13.90 15.82
CA GLY A 63 -40.93 -12.52 16.17
C GLY A 63 -39.48 -12.10 15.92
N VAL A 64 -38.88 -11.45 16.90
CA VAL A 64 -37.52 -10.88 16.81
C VAL A 64 -36.46 -11.98 16.74
N SER A 65 -36.60 -13.03 17.55
CA SER A 65 -35.64 -14.14 17.61
C SER A 65 -35.49 -14.86 16.27
N LEU A 66 -36.57 -14.99 15.51
CA LEU A 66 -36.53 -15.54 14.16
C LEU A 66 -35.66 -14.67 13.23
N ASN A 67 -35.81 -13.35 13.26
CA ASN A 67 -35.01 -12.46 12.41
C ASN A 67 -33.53 -12.48 12.81
N VAL A 68 -33.23 -12.45 14.11
CA VAL A 68 -31.85 -12.47 14.62
C VAL A 68 -31.16 -13.78 14.25
N MET A 69 -31.82 -14.92 14.49
CA MET A 69 -31.25 -16.23 14.20
C MET A 69 -31.07 -16.45 12.70
N SER A 70 -32.04 -16.02 11.88
CA SER A 70 -31.92 -16.10 10.41
C SER A 70 -30.79 -15.22 9.88
N GLY A 71 -30.60 -14.03 10.45
CA GLY A 71 -29.49 -13.14 10.13
C GLY A 71 -28.15 -13.74 10.51
N ALA A 72 -28.04 -14.27 11.73
CA ALA A 72 -26.83 -14.95 12.21
C ALA A 72 -26.48 -16.17 11.35
N ALA A 73 -27.47 -17.00 11.00
CA ALA A 73 -27.29 -18.16 10.13
C ALA A 73 -26.82 -17.74 8.72
N THR A 74 -27.38 -16.66 8.17
CA THR A 74 -26.94 -16.10 6.89
C THR A 74 -25.48 -15.66 6.94
N LEU A 75 -25.10 -14.91 7.99
CA LEU A 75 -23.72 -14.46 8.18
C LEU A 75 -22.75 -15.64 8.36
N ALA A 76 -23.13 -16.63 9.16
CA ALA A 76 -22.34 -17.84 9.36
C ALA A 76 -22.13 -18.60 8.05
N LEU A 77 -23.15 -18.71 7.21
CA LEU A 77 -23.05 -19.35 5.90
C LEU A 77 -22.02 -18.63 5.01
N PHE A 78 -22.16 -17.32 4.82
CA PHE A 78 -21.24 -16.57 3.95
C PHE A 78 -19.84 -16.40 4.54
N TRP A 79 -19.69 -16.50 5.87
CA TRP A 79 -18.39 -16.54 6.53
C TRP A 79 -17.67 -17.87 6.35
N THR A 80 -18.40 -18.99 6.35
CA THR A 80 -17.83 -20.35 6.31
C THR A 80 -17.46 -20.80 4.90
N ILE A 81 -18.25 -20.46 3.89
CA ILE A 81 -17.99 -20.79 2.47
C ILE A 81 -16.55 -20.50 2.01
N PRO A 82 -15.95 -19.31 2.27
CA PRO A 82 -14.60 -19.00 1.80
C PRO A 82 -13.47 -19.60 2.65
N GLN A 83 -13.73 -20.17 3.84
CA GLN A 83 -12.67 -20.63 4.76
C GLN A 83 -11.72 -21.68 4.15
N PRO A 84 -12.20 -22.69 3.41
CA PRO A 84 -11.30 -23.68 2.79
C PRO A 84 -10.35 -23.04 1.76
N GLY A 85 -10.85 -22.12 0.95
CA GLY A 85 -10.02 -21.39 -0.02
C GLY A 85 -9.00 -20.47 0.66
N LEU A 86 -9.42 -19.76 1.70
CA LEU A 86 -8.54 -18.88 2.47
C LEU A 86 -7.43 -19.65 3.19
N THR A 87 -7.75 -20.80 3.78
CA THR A 87 -6.76 -21.64 4.46
C THR A 87 -5.76 -22.23 3.47
N TRP A 88 -6.24 -22.72 2.32
CA TRP A 88 -5.37 -23.19 1.25
C TRP A 88 -4.44 -22.10 0.71
N ALA A 89 -4.98 -20.90 0.43
CA ALA A 89 -4.20 -19.76 -0.05
C ALA A 89 -3.11 -19.33 0.96
N ARG A 90 -3.44 -19.33 2.26
CA ARG A 90 -2.46 -19.04 3.32
C ARG A 90 -1.35 -20.09 3.37
N GLY A 91 -1.68 -21.37 3.20
CA GLY A 91 -0.71 -22.45 3.11
C GLY A 91 0.24 -22.26 1.91
N MET A 92 -0.32 -21.92 0.75
CA MET A 92 0.48 -21.65 -0.45
C MET A 92 1.41 -20.45 -0.27
N LEU A 93 0.91 -19.34 0.29
CA LEU A 93 1.73 -18.17 0.61
C LEU A 93 2.85 -18.50 1.61
N ALA A 94 2.56 -19.32 2.62
CA ALA A 94 3.58 -19.77 3.58
C ALA A 94 4.65 -20.63 2.92
N SER A 95 4.26 -21.50 1.97
CA SER A 95 5.21 -22.34 1.22
C SER A 95 6.11 -21.55 0.25
N LEU A 96 5.64 -20.40 -0.21
CA LEU A 96 6.39 -19.49 -1.10
C LEU A 96 7.20 -18.44 -0.35
N LYS A 97 7.12 -18.42 0.98
CA LYS A 97 7.85 -17.44 1.80
C LYS A 97 9.30 -17.90 1.94
N GLU A 98 10.17 -17.35 1.10
CA GLU A 98 11.61 -17.51 1.21
C GLU A 98 12.09 -16.96 2.58
N PRO A 99 13.04 -17.63 3.26
CA PRO A 99 13.62 -17.10 4.49
C PRO A 99 14.23 -15.73 4.23
N ASP A 100 13.89 -14.77 5.10
CA ASP A 100 14.46 -13.43 5.05
C ASP A 100 15.99 -13.56 5.20
N ILE A 101 16.73 -13.19 4.15
CA ILE A 101 18.20 -13.24 4.18
C ILE A 101 18.66 -12.10 5.09
N GLN A 102 18.89 -12.43 6.36
CA GLN A 102 19.62 -11.57 7.28
C GLN A 102 21.04 -11.38 6.73
N ALA A 103 21.34 -10.18 6.24
CA ALA A 103 22.68 -9.85 5.76
C ALA A 103 23.70 -10.17 6.87
N SER A 104 24.61 -11.12 6.62
CA SER A 104 25.58 -11.60 7.62
C SER A 104 26.60 -10.54 8.03
N ALA A 105 26.63 -9.41 7.34
CA ALA A 105 27.41 -8.24 7.67
C ALA A 105 26.56 -6.98 7.44
N PRO A 106 26.85 -5.88 8.16
CA PRO A 106 26.34 -4.56 7.79
C PRO A 106 26.62 -4.32 6.31
N ILE A 107 25.61 -3.91 5.55
CA ILE A 107 25.76 -3.60 4.13
C ILE A 107 26.80 -2.47 4.04
N ALA A 108 28.00 -2.81 3.58
CA ALA A 108 29.07 -1.83 3.42
C ALA A 108 28.65 -0.83 2.34
N LEU A 109 28.45 0.41 2.75
CA LEU A 109 28.15 1.53 1.86
C LEU A 109 29.39 1.79 1.00
N LYS A 110 29.33 1.41 -0.29
CA LYS A 110 30.45 1.54 -1.23
C LYS A 110 29.98 2.12 -2.57
N GLY A 111 30.82 2.96 -3.18
CA GLY A 111 30.56 3.57 -4.48
C GLY A 111 29.75 4.86 -4.39
N ASP A 112 28.81 5.03 -5.32
CA ASP A 112 27.99 6.23 -5.44
C ASP A 112 26.65 6.03 -4.73
N ILE A 113 26.38 6.87 -3.71
CA ILE A 113 25.19 6.73 -2.87
C ILE A 113 24.14 7.78 -3.25
N LEU A 114 22.89 7.34 -3.43
CA LEU A 114 21.75 8.24 -3.65
C LEU A 114 20.95 8.44 -2.35
N LEU A 115 20.81 9.69 -1.94
CA LEU A 115 19.89 10.11 -0.88
C LEU A 115 18.59 10.63 -1.50
N ALA A 116 17.54 9.79 -1.50
CA ALA A 116 16.29 9.99 -2.24
C ALA A 116 15.04 10.36 -1.38
N ARG A 117 15.23 10.87 -0.16
CA ARG A 117 14.12 11.33 0.73
C ARG A 117 14.38 12.78 1.17
N PRO A 118 13.47 13.53 1.83
CA PRO A 118 13.36 14.97 1.63
C PRO A 118 14.54 15.73 2.24
N PHE A 119 15.64 15.78 1.49
CA PHE A 119 16.84 16.52 1.79
C PHE A 119 16.79 17.78 0.93
N GLU A 120 17.23 18.91 1.49
CA GLU A 120 17.09 20.24 0.87
C GLU A 120 17.99 20.46 -0.36
N GLY A 121 18.49 19.39 -0.99
CA GLY A 121 19.41 19.46 -2.13
C GLY A 121 20.81 19.95 -1.77
N ARG A 122 21.06 20.21 -0.49
CA ARG A 122 22.37 20.58 0.07
C ARG A 122 23.00 19.36 0.74
N CYS A 123 24.33 19.34 0.83
CA CYS A 123 25.03 18.31 1.58
C CYS A 123 24.87 18.59 3.07
N ASP A 124 23.96 17.85 3.71
CA ASP A 124 23.69 17.88 5.14
C ASP A 124 24.70 17.03 5.92
N ALA A 125 24.57 17.01 7.26
CA ALA A 125 25.45 16.21 8.12
C ALA A 125 25.48 14.72 7.74
N LEU A 126 24.37 14.18 7.21
CA LEU A 126 24.28 12.81 6.72
C LEU A 126 25.09 12.61 5.43
N CYS A 127 24.97 13.51 4.45
CA CYS A 127 25.79 13.52 3.24
C CYS A 127 27.29 13.60 3.57
N ALA A 128 27.68 14.48 4.49
CA ALA A 128 29.08 14.63 4.91
C ALA A 128 29.61 13.38 5.63
N ALA A 129 28.79 12.75 6.49
CA ALA A 129 29.15 11.50 7.16
C ALA A 129 29.32 10.34 6.18
N LEU A 130 28.47 10.26 5.15
CA LEU A 130 28.56 9.25 4.10
C LEU A 130 29.82 9.42 3.25
N LEU A 131 30.19 10.66 2.88
CA LEU A 131 31.43 10.93 2.16
C LEU A 131 32.69 10.53 2.94
N LYS A 132 32.63 10.56 4.28
CA LYS A 132 33.73 10.10 5.15
C LYS A 132 33.74 8.58 5.36
N THR A 133 32.71 7.87 4.91
CA THR A 133 32.63 6.41 5.07
C THR A 133 33.61 5.73 4.11
N PRO A 134 34.48 4.81 4.59
CA PRO A 134 35.44 4.12 3.74
C PRO A 134 34.75 3.37 2.61
N GLY A 135 35.10 3.68 1.37
CA GLY A 135 34.53 3.05 0.17
C GLY A 135 33.47 3.87 -0.55
N VAL A 136 32.99 4.98 0.01
CA VAL A 136 32.07 5.91 -0.66
C VAL A 136 32.86 6.86 -1.56
N THR A 137 32.48 6.93 -2.84
CA THR A 137 33.16 7.76 -3.86
C THR A 137 32.42 9.07 -4.10
N SER A 138 31.08 9.04 -4.14
CA SER A 138 30.26 10.25 -4.25
C SER A 138 28.90 10.06 -3.61
N VAL A 139 28.28 11.17 -3.20
CA VAL A 139 26.92 11.18 -2.66
C VAL A 139 26.06 12.09 -3.53
N ARG A 140 24.98 11.55 -4.09
CA ARG A 140 23.98 12.29 -4.86
C ARG A 140 22.79 12.59 -3.96
N VAL A 141 22.48 13.86 -3.76
CA VAL A 141 21.32 14.31 -2.97
C VAL A 141 20.22 14.72 -3.93
N GLN A 142 19.07 14.07 -3.85
CA GLN A 142 17.90 14.40 -4.67
C GLN A 142 16.96 15.34 -3.91
N THR A 143 16.68 16.48 -4.52
CA THR A 143 15.68 17.44 -4.02
C THR A 143 14.27 16.90 -4.18
N PRO A 144 13.30 17.40 -3.40
CA PRO A 144 11.87 17.11 -3.59
C PRO A 144 11.35 17.47 -4.98
N ARG A 145 12.03 18.39 -5.69
CA ARG A 145 11.70 18.83 -7.05
C ARG A 145 12.39 18.00 -8.13
N GLY A 146 12.99 16.85 -7.78
CA GLY A 146 13.62 15.93 -8.72
C GLY A 146 15.00 16.33 -9.23
N HIS A 147 15.52 17.50 -8.85
CA HIS A 147 16.88 17.93 -9.18
C HIS A 147 17.88 17.21 -8.27
N SER A 148 19.06 16.86 -8.78
CA SER A 148 20.07 16.15 -8.00
C SER A 148 21.43 16.84 -8.06
N ASN A 149 22.04 17.03 -6.89
CA ASN A 149 23.40 17.53 -6.77
C ASN A 149 24.33 16.39 -6.37
N THR A 150 25.51 16.31 -6.98
CA THR A 150 26.50 15.27 -6.66
C THR A 150 27.67 15.89 -5.90
N TYR A 151 28.01 15.31 -4.76
CA TYR A 151 29.07 15.76 -3.86
C TYR A 151 30.23 14.76 -3.83
N ARG A 152 31.46 15.27 -3.82
CA ARG A 152 32.71 14.49 -3.71
C ARG A 152 33.71 15.19 -2.80
N ILE A 153 34.57 14.41 -2.12
CA ILE A 153 35.70 14.96 -1.37
C ILE A 153 36.86 15.19 -2.33
N VAL A 154 37.42 16.40 -2.32
CA VAL A 154 38.63 16.74 -3.07
C VAL A 154 39.73 17.13 -2.08
N PRO A 155 40.93 16.50 -2.14
CA PRO A 155 42.06 16.91 -1.33
C PRO A 155 42.54 18.30 -1.79
N ASP A 156 42.66 19.24 -0.85
CA ASP A 156 43.28 20.54 -1.13
C ASP A 156 44.78 20.31 -1.33
N SER A 157 45.34 20.78 -2.45
CA SER A 157 46.76 20.60 -2.81
C SER A 157 47.73 21.37 -1.91
N THR A 158 47.21 22.08 -0.92
CA THR A 158 47.98 22.91 0.01
C THR A 158 48.37 22.08 1.25
N PRO A 159 49.67 21.81 1.50
CA PRO A 159 50.09 21.05 2.67
C PRO A 159 49.67 21.76 3.97
N GLY A 160 48.89 21.07 4.80
CA GLY A 160 48.35 21.59 6.06
C GLY A 160 46.90 22.07 6.02
N LYS A 161 46.23 22.03 4.85
CA LYS A 161 44.84 22.48 4.69
C LYS A 161 43.86 21.30 4.55
N ARG A 162 42.64 21.48 5.07
CA ARG A 162 41.65 20.40 5.21
C ARG A 162 40.94 20.09 3.87
N SER A 163 40.51 18.85 3.70
CA SER A 163 39.77 18.38 2.51
C SER A 163 38.42 19.10 2.37
N THR A 164 38.11 19.56 1.17
CA THR A 164 36.87 20.30 0.88
C THR A 164 35.88 19.39 0.15
N VAL A 165 34.59 19.50 0.48
CA VAL A 165 33.52 18.86 -0.31
C VAL A 165 33.14 19.79 -1.45
N ILE A 166 33.20 19.28 -2.68
CA ILE A 166 32.75 20.00 -3.87
C ILE A 166 31.40 19.42 -4.30
N GLY A 167 30.39 20.29 -4.38
CA GLY A 167 29.09 19.98 -4.95
C GLY A 167 28.98 20.49 -6.37
N HIS A 168 28.68 19.60 -7.32
CA HIS A 168 28.33 19.97 -8.69
C HIS A 168 26.81 19.91 -8.86
N GLY A 169 26.19 21.08 -9.00
CA GLY A 169 24.81 21.27 -9.45
C GLY A 169 24.79 21.92 -10.84
N LEU A 170 23.66 21.85 -11.53
CA LEU A 170 23.49 22.31 -12.92
C LEU A 170 23.80 23.80 -13.18
N LEU A 171 24.14 24.60 -12.15
CA LEU A 171 24.48 26.01 -12.34
C LEU A 171 25.67 26.57 -11.53
N GLU A 172 26.14 25.98 -10.42
CA GLU A 172 27.24 26.58 -9.63
C GLU A 172 28.08 25.54 -8.86
N GLU A 173 29.40 25.76 -8.78
CA GLU A 173 30.35 24.98 -7.97
C GLU A 173 30.44 25.58 -6.56
N TRP A 174 30.05 24.81 -5.55
CA TRP A 174 30.08 25.24 -4.14
C TRP A 174 31.09 24.42 -3.34
N ARG A 175 31.93 25.10 -2.55
CA ARG A 175 32.95 24.52 -1.66
C ARG A 175 32.46 24.54 -0.22
N TYR A 176 32.46 23.38 0.43
CA TYR A 176 32.10 23.23 1.84
C TYR A 176 33.25 22.63 2.64
N ASP A 177 33.55 23.20 3.81
CA ASP A 177 34.53 22.60 4.72
C ASP A 177 33.91 21.36 5.37
N ALA A 178 34.49 20.19 5.08
CA ALA A 178 33.99 18.89 5.55
C ALA A 178 34.08 18.71 7.08
N SER A 179 34.69 19.67 7.78
CA SER A 179 35.06 19.57 9.20
C SER A 179 34.02 20.16 10.14
N ASP A 180 33.09 20.98 9.64
CA ASP A 180 32.15 21.73 10.47
C ASP A 180 30.70 21.33 10.13
N PRO A 181 30.09 20.40 10.89
CA PRO A 181 28.72 19.96 10.64
C PRO A 181 27.66 21.02 10.99
N LEU A 182 28.06 22.23 11.39
CA LEU A 182 27.18 23.29 11.92
C LEU A 182 27.38 24.68 11.27
N ALA A 183 28.19 24.81 10.21
CA ALA A 183 28.29 26.09 9.51
C ALA A 183 27.03 26.35 8.63
N PRO A 184 26.36 27.52 8.77
CA PRO A 184 25.09 27.84 8.10
C PRO A 184 25.19 28.00 6.57
#